data_AF-A0A7S7U2I4-F1
#
_entry.id   AF-A0A7S7U2I4-F1
#
_cell.length_a   1.000
_cell.length_b   1.000
_cell.length_c   1.000
_cell.angle_alpha   90.00
_cell.angle_beta   90.00
_cell.angle_gamma   90.00
#
_symmetry.space_group_name_H-M   'P 1'
#
loop_
_entity.id
_entity.type
_entity.pdbx_description
1 polymer ?
#
loop_
_entity_poly.entity_id
_entity_poly.type
_entity_poly.pdbx_seq_one_letter_code
_entity_poly.pdbx_strand_id
1 'polypeptide(L)' 'MSVKKPAELSPESIARANRKRLAVEEGARAMVDVGRQAIEVRKNMARLRELRETREAAAATCLTPLPALSPKKRTRKLPR' A
#
# COMPACT_ATOMS: atom_id res chain seq x y z
N MET A 1 -42.98 -22.36 -26.18
CA MET A 1 -42.34 -21.12 -25.68
C MET A 1 -41.57 -20.48 -26.83
N SER A 2 -42.17 -19.49 -27.51
CA SER A 2 -41.59 -18.88 -28.70
C SER A 2 -40.40 -18.00 -28.34
N VAL A 3 -39.22 -18.36 -28.83
CA VAL A 3 -38.04 -17.51 -28.82
C VAL A 3 -38.30 -16.40 -29.85
N LYS A 4 -38.81 -15.25 -29.38
CA LYS A 4 -39.02 -14.08 -30.25
C LYS A 4 -37.67 -13.58 -30.74
N LYS A 5 -37.53 -13.51 -32.07
CA LYS A 5 -36.32 -13.03 -32.74
C LYS A 5 -36.03 -11.59 -32.28
N PRO A 6 -34.76 -11.16 -32.19
CA PRO A 6 -34.38 -9.83 -31.70
C PRO A 6 -35.00 -8.68 -32.51
N ALA A 7 -35.48 -8.94 -33.74
CA ALA A 7 -36.23 -8.00 -34.57
C ALA A 7 -37.65 -7.66 -34.05
N GLU A 8 -38.20 -8.42 -33.10
CA GLU A 8 -39.56 -8.22 -32.54
C GLU A 8 -39.55 -7.53 -31.16
N LEU A 9 -38.38 -7.24 -30.60
CA LEU A 9 -38.29 -6.52 -29.33
C LEU A 9 -38.55 -5.04 -29.56
N SER A 10 -39.57 -4.49 -28.89
CA SER A 10 -39.82 -3.04 -28.84
C SER A 10 -38.51 -2.28 -28.55
N PRO A 11 -38.27 -1.12 -29.19
CA PRO A 11 -37.04 -0.34 -29.03
C PRO A 11 -36.70 -0.06 -27.55
N GLU A 12 -37.71 0.09 -26.70
CA GLU A 12 -37.55 0.25 -25.25
C GLU A 12 -36.95 -0.97 -24.56
N SER A 13 -37.24 -2.18 -25.04
CA SER A 13 -36.66 -3.42 -24.52
C SER A 13 -35.16 -3.51 -24.85
N ILE A 14 -34.77 -3.08 -26.06
CA ILE A 14 -33.36 -3.02 -26.47
C ILE A 14 -32.61 -1.97 -25.65
N ALA A 15 -33.20 -0.79 -25.48
CA ALA A 15 -32.61 0.27 -24.64
C ALA A 15 -32.40 -0.19 -23.19
N ARG A 16 -33.39 -0.89 -22.60
CA ARG A 16 -33.25 -1.49 -21.25
C ARG A 16 -32.17 -2.56 -21.19
N ALA A 17 -32.08 -3.43 -22.19
CA ALA A 17 -31.05 -4.45 -22.25
C ALA A 17 -29.64 -3.84 -22.33
N ASN A 18 -29.46 -2.80 -23.15
CA ASN A 18 -28.19 -2.10 -23.28
C ASN A 18 -27.77 -1.40 -21.99
N ARG A 19 -28.70 -0.71 -21.30
CA ARG A 19 -28.42 -0.10 -19.98
C ARG A 19 -27.98 -1.13 -18.95
N LYS A 20 -28.63 -2.30 -18.93
CA LYS A 20 -28.24 -3.41 -18.04
C LYS A 20 -26.84 -3.93 -18.34
N ARG A 21 -26.48 -4.08 -19.62
CA ARG A 21 -25.13 -4.49 -20.03
C ARG A 21 -24.07 -3.50 -19.55
N LEU A 22 -24.29 -2.21 -19.79
CA LEU A 22 -23.37 -1.15 -19.33
C LEU A 22 -23.22 -1.14 -17.81
N ALA A 23 -24.31 -1.26 -17.06
CA ALA A 23 -24.26 -1.29 -15.60
C ALA A 23 -23.45 -2.50 -15.06
N VAL A 24 -23.51 -3.65 -15.72
CA VAL A 24 -22.72 -4.83 -15.35
C VAL A 24 -21.23 -4.61 -15.66
N GLU A 25 -20.91 -4.07 -16.83
CA GLU A 25 -19.53 -3.77 -17.23
C GLU A 25 -18.89 -2.71 -16.31
N GLU A 26 -19.63 -1.65 -15.98
CA GLU A 26 -19.19 -0.60 -15.06
C GLU A 26 -19.03 -1.15 -13.63
N GLY A 27 -19.97 -1.99 -13.17
CA GLY A 27 -19.86 -2.66 -11.87
C GLY A 27 -18.62 -3.55 -11.77
N ALA A 28 -18.29 -4.28 -12.84
CA ALA A 28 -17.08 -5.09 -12.90
C ALA A 28 -15.80 -4.23 -12.85
N ARG A 29 -15.78 -3.10 -13.57
CA ARG A 29 -14.65 -2.16 -13.52
C ARG A 29 -14.47 -1.55 -12.12
N ALA A 30 -15.56 -1.13 -11.48
CA ALA A 30 -15.51 -0.56 -10.13
C ALA A 30 -14.92 -1.55 -9.11
N MET A 31 -15.27 -2.83 -9.18
CA MET A 31 -14.72 -3.86 -8.30
C MET A 31 -13.20 -4.06 -8.52
N VAL A 32 -12.74 -3.99 -9.76
CA VAL A 32 -11.30 -4.06 -10.08
C VAL A 32 -10.55 -2.87 -9.49
N ASP A 33 -11.10 -1.66 -9.61
CA ASP A 33 -10.47 -0.44 -9.11
C ASP A 33 -10.38 -0.42 -7.58
N VAL A 34 -11.42 -0.87 -6.87
CA VAL A 34 -11.38 -1.06 -5.42
C VAL A 34 -10.28 -2.05 -5.03
N GLY A 35 -10.14 -3.15 -5.77
CA GLY A 35 -9.07 -4.13 -5.56
C GLY A 35 -7.67 -3.52 -5.74
N ARG A 36 -7.47 -2.69 -6.77
CA ARG A 36 -6.21 -1.97 -7.02
C ARG A 36 -5.88 -1.00 -5.90
N GLN A 37 -6.84 -0.17 -5.50
CA GLN A 37 -6.66 0.78 -4.40
C GLN A 37 -6.31 0.08 -3.09
N ALA A 38 -6.96 -1.04 -2.78
CA ALA A 38 -6.63 -1.81 -1.59
C ALA A 38 -5.18 -2.34 -1.59
N ILE A 39 -4.68 -2.78 -2.74
CA ILE A 39 -3.28 -3.22 -2.89
C ILE A 39 -2.32 -2.05 -2.73
N GLU A 40 -2.62 -0.90 -3.32
CA GLU A 40 -1.81 0.32 -3.22
C GLU A 40 -1.70 0.81 -1.77
N VAL A 41 -2.81 0.83 -1.03
CA VAL A 41 -2.82 1.19 0.40
C VAL A 41 -1.93 0.25 1.20
N ARG A 42 -2.00 -1.07 0.97
CA ARG A 42 -1.13 -2.04 1.67
C ARG A 42 0.35 -1.80 1.37
N LYS A 43 0.70 -1.55 0.11
CA LYS A 43 2.09 -1.23 -0.30
C LYS A 43 2.57 0.06 0.36
N ASN A 44 1.73 1.09 0.39
CA ASN A 44 2.06 2.36 1.03
C ASN A 44 2.28 2.17 2.53
N MET A 45 1.40 1.42 3.19
CA MET A 45 1.55 1.11 4.61
C MET A 45 2.83 0.33 4.93
N ALA A 46 3.22 -0.62 4.07
CA ALA A 46 4.50 -1.33 4.22
C ALA A 46 5.68 -0.35 4.10
N ARG A 47 5.69 0.49 3.06
CA ARG A 47 6.72 1.52 2.87
C ARG A 47 6.80 2.50 4.05
N LEU A 48 5.65 2.93 4.59
CA LEU A 48 5.64 3.83 5.76
C LEU A 48 6.20 3.16 7.02
N ARG A 49 6.02 1.84 7.18
CA ARG A 49 6.64 1.09 8.28
C ARG A 49 8.15 1.04 8.13
N GLU A 50 8.65 0.67 6.94
CA GLU A 50 10.10 0.67 6.65
C GLU A 50 10.73 2.06 6.89
N LEU A 51 10.06 3.13 6.47
CA LEU A 51 10.51 4.51 6.73
C LEU A 51 10.52 4.87 8.21
N ARG A 52 9.62 4.32 9.03
CA ARG A 52 9.63 4.53 10.48
C ARG A 52 10.75 3.74 11.14
N GLU A 53 10.90 2.47 10.80
CA GLU A 53 11.95 1.61 11.32
C GLU A 53 13.35 2.16 11.00
N THR A 54 13.58 2.65 9.77
CA THR A 54 14.84 3.30 9.40
C THR A 54 15.09 4.60 10.16
N ARG A 55 14.05 5.42 10.38
CA ARG A 55 14.15 6.64 11.21
C ARG A 55 14.44 6.32 12.68
N GLU A 56 13.79 5.31 13.24
CA GLU A 56 14.01 4.85 14.61
C GLU A 56 15.41 4.26 14.77
N ALA A 57 15.89 3.48 13.82
CA ALA A 57 17.26 2.98 13.80
C ALA A 57 18.30 4.12 13.71
N ALA A 58 18.05 5.14 12.88
CA ALA A 58 18.90 6.32 12.81
C ALA A 58 18.89 7.11 14.12
N ALA A 59 17.72 7.33 14.72
CA ALA A 59 17.60 8.01 16.01
C ALA A 59 18.27 7.21 17.14
N ALA A 60 18.11 5.88 17.17
CA ALA A 60 18.77 5.00 18.12
C ALA A 60 20.30 5.04 17.96
N THR A 61 20.80 5.14 16.72
CA THR A 61 22.24 5.30 16.42
C THR A 61 22.77 6.64 16.93
N CYS A 62 22.00 7.73 16.79
CA CYS A 62 22.35 9.04 17.34
C CYS A 62 22.30 9.09 18.87
N LEU A 63 21.41 8.32 19.49
CA LEU A 63 21.26 8.24 20.95
C LEU A 63 22.16 7.17 21.60
N THR A 64 22.81 6.31 20.83
CA THR A 64 23.78 5.36 21.39
C THR A 64 24.99 6.18 21.84
N PRO A 65 25.30 6.25 23.14
CA PRO A 65 26.52 6.89 23.58
C PRO A 65 27.68 6.09 22.97
N LEU A 66 28.63 6.77 22.31
CA LEU A 66 29.89 6.15 21.92
C LEU A 66 30.42 5.37 23.14
N PRO A 67 30.92 4.12 22.98
CA PRO A 67 31.48 3.39 24.10
C PRO A 67 32.54 4.28 24.74
N ALA A 68 32.29 4.65 26.00
CA ALA A 68 33.15 5.59 26.71
C ALA A 68 34.58 5.07 26.64
N LEU A 69 35.46 5.83 25.97
CA LEU A 69 36.87 5.52 25.90
C LEU A 69 37.37 5.44 27.33
N SER A 70 37.74 4.23 27.76
CA SER A 70 38.17 3.97 29.12
C SER A 70 39.35 4.88 29.48
N PRO A 71 39.37 5.53 30.66
CA PRO A 71 40.43 6.45 31.01
C PRO A 71 41.74 5.68 31.13
N LYS A 72 42.64 5.92 30.17
CA LYS A 72 43.98 5.31 30.12
C LYS A 72 44.74 5.74 31.38
N LYS A 73 44.95 4.79 32.32
CA LYS A 73 45.69 5.01 33.56
C LYS A 73 47.07 5.60 33.23
N ARG A 74 47.31 6.86 33.61
CA ARG A 74 48.65 7.48 33.56
C ARG A 74 49.54 6.78 34.59
N THR A 75 50.49 5.99 34.12
CA THR A 75 51.59 5.45 34.92
C THR A 75 52.42 6.61 35.47
N ARG A 76 52.34 6.83 36.78
CA ARG A 76 53.21 7.78 37.50
C ARG A 76 54.65 7.26 37.40
N LYS A 77 55.56 8.04 36.84
CA LYS A 77 57.01 7.77 36.89
C LYS A 77 57.47 7.97 38.33
N LEU A 78 58.07 6.93 38.93
CA LEU A 78 58.76 7.04 40.22
C LEU A 78 60.05 7.86 40.03
N PRO A 79 60.38 8.79 40.94
CA PRO A 79 61.65 9.50 40.91
C PRO A 79 62.79 8.55 41.29
N ARG A 80 63.93 8.74 40.62
CA ARG A 80 65.15 7.93 40.71
C ARG A 80 65.97 8.29 41.94
#